data_AF-A0AAV4BF98-F1
#
_entry.id   AF-A0AAV4BF98-F1
#
_cell.length_a   1.000
_cell.length_b   1.000
_cell.length_c   1.000
_cell.angle_alpha   90.00
_cell.angle_beta   90.00
_cell.angle_gamma   90.00
#
_symmetry.space_group_name_H-M   'P 1'
#
loop_
_entity.id
_entity.type
_entity.pdbx_description
1 polymer ?
#
loop_
_entity_poly.entity_id
_entity_poly.type
_entity_poly.pdbx_seq_one_letter_code
_entity_poly.pdbx_strand_id
1 'polypeptide(L)'
;MRLQILTTEFGSFQHELSLFILWMGPKKGKGQVWLPNHFLPIAPESSDDDAAHDDEKQTEDGVCGGCDDDVLNDDGNVYEVDAGVDDDHADNGNNEIDNNRRDGDTLETVHASVPLGRKENVWFLVDNSDNVIRRKGNKKSQYWDDCGAWGNGAKASTPSTLYTRQNGLAIHVVKREGKYCQEKQSSGKKVYKAVEPQPASEDVFTLRRNYSKHAHSNNYVRRVTWLEEHQRRCLYEYRGKYPGAHAHGKSANPERTGAYIRLQPQVMDKLKEDVRKQKRDKL
;
A
#
# COMPACT_ATOMS: atom_id res chain seq x y z
N MET A 1 11.69 -20.16 8.25
CA MET A 1 10.65 -19.10 8.15
C MET A 1 9.32 -19.82 8.07
N ARG A 2 8.39 -19.54 8.97
CA ARG A 2 7.10 -20.24 9.03
C ARG A 2 6.03 -19.16 8.98
N LEU A 3 5.23 -19.18 7.91
CA LEU A 3 3.95 -18.49 7.92
C LEU A 3 3.01 -19.35 8.75
N GLN A 4 2.27 -18.75 9.68
CA GLN A 4 1.02 -19.35 10.14
C GLN A 4 -0.09 -18.48 9.58
N ILE A 5 -1.17 -19.13 9.14
CA ILE A 5 -2.43 -18.47 8.83
C ILE A 5 -3.43 -19.20 9.69
N LEU A 6 -3.80 -18.55 10.79
CA LEU A 6 -4.95 -18.95 11.57
C LEU A 6 -6.20 -18.72 10.72
N THR A 7 -7.32 -19.31 11.12
CA THR A 7 -8.65 -19.04 10.58
C THR A 7 -9.62 -19.19 11.75
N THR A 8 -10.27 -18.11 12.16
CA THR A 8 -11.35 -18.16 13.15
C THR A 8 -12.68 -18.24 12.41
N GLU A 9 -13.36 -19.37 12.55
CA GLU A 9 -14.76 -19.50 12.16
C GLU A 9 -15.62 -18.85 13.25
N PHE A 10 -16.09 -17.63 13.00
CA PHE A 10 -17.22 -17.06 13.75
C PHE A 10 -18.52 -17.57 13.12
N GLY A 11 -19.51 -17.88 13.96
CA GLY A 11 -20.57 -18.83 13.61
C GLY A 11 -21.62 -18.34 12.61
N SER A 12 -21.99 -19.24 11.69
CA SER A 12 -23.26 -19.32 10.93
C SER A 12 -23.77 -18.15 10.07
N PHE A 13 -23.22 -16.94 10.17
CA PHE A 13 -23.55 -15.81 9.29
C PHE A 13 -22.32 -15.42 8.47
N GLN A 14 -22.41 -15.54 7.14
CA GLN A 14 -21.42 -15.20 6.10
C GLN A 14 -19.95 -15.41 6.48
N HIS A 15 -19.31 -16.44 5.91
CA HIS A 15 -17.92 -16.80 6.19
C HIS A 15 -16.91 -15.66 5.89
N GLU A 16 -16.65 -14.79 6.87
CA GLU A 16 -15.55 -13.82 6.84
C GLU A 16 -14.21 -14.55 6.99
N LEU A 17 -13.62 -14.94 5.86
CA LEU A 17 -12.37 -15.69 5.77
C LEU A 17 -11.12 -14.85 6.09
N SER A 18 -11.06 -14.31 7.30
CA SER A 18 -9.88 -13.61 7.82
C SER A 18 -8.62 -14.47 7.67
N LEU A 19 -7.65 -14.02 6.85
CA LEU A 19 -6.42 -14.74 6.51
C LEU A 19 -5.21 -14.13 7.22
N PHE A 20 -5.03 -14.51 8.48
CA PHE A 20 -4.05 -13.94 9.40
C PHE A 20 -2.59 -14.21 8.96
N ILE A 21 -1.89 -13.28 8.29
CA ILE A 21 -0.51 -13.51 7.78
C ILE A 21 0.56 -13.37 8.88
N LEU A 22 0.76 -14.41 9.71
CA LEU A 22 1.75 -14.42 10.79
C LEU A 22 3.18 -14.71 10.30
N TRP A 23 4.02 -13.67 10.19
CA TRP A 23 5.36 -13.77 9.61
C TRP A 23 6.50 -14.07 10.62
N MET A 24 6.70 -15.34 11.00
CA MET A 24 7.79 -15.67 11.94
C MET A 24 9.18 -15.50 11.31
N GLY A 25 9.97 -14.60 11.91
CA GLY A 25 11.35 -14.32 11.52
C GLY A 25 12.28 -15.53 11.62
N PRO A 26 13.46 -15.51 10.97
CA PRO A 26 14.44 -16.58 11.12
C PRO A 26 14.96 -16.61 12.57
N LYS A 27 14.78 -17.73 13.28
CA LYS A 27 15.42 -17.96 14.59
C LYS A 27 16.94 -17.90 14.43
N LYS A 28 17.55 -16.75 14.76
CA LYS A 28 19.00 -16.57 14.90
C LYS A 28 19.27 -16.04 16.30
N GLY A 29 19.89 -16.87 17.14
CA GLY A 29 20.16 -16.58 18.55
C GLY A 29 19.25 -17.38 19.50
N LYS A 30 19.77 -17.69 20.70
CA LYS A 30 18.98 -18.22 21.81
C LYS A 30 18.12 -17.08 22.36
N GLY A 31 16.79 -17.24 22.40
CA GLY A 31 15.91 -16.44 23.25
C GLY A 31 14.88 -15.53 22.56
N GLN A 32 15.20 -14.83 21.47
CA GLN A 32 14.22 -13.94 20.82
C GLN A 32 13.53 -14.59 19.60
N VAL A 33 12.29 -15.02 19.82
CA VAL A 33 11.32 -15.28 18.75
C VAL A 33 10.67 -13.94 18.41
N TRP A 34 10.92 -13.40 17.22
CA TRP A 34 10.10 -12.30 16.71
C TRP A 34 8.77 -12.88 16.22
N LEU A 35 7.77 -12.80 17.10
CA LEU A 35 6.36 -12.92 16.74
C LEU A 35 5.91 -11.54 16.23
N PRO A 36 5.42 -11.41 14.99
CA PRO A 36 4.54 -10.30 14.68
C PRO A 36 3.24 -10.51 15.47
N ASN A 37 2.80 -9.48 16.19
CA ASN A 37 1.60 -9.55 17.03
C ASN A 37 0.28 -9.35 16.24
N HIS A 38 0.34 -9.32 14.91
CA HIS A 38 -0.70 -8.68 14.09
C HIS A 38 -1.01 -9.43 12.80
N PHE A 39 -2.13 -9.05 12.21
CA PHE A 39 -2.98 -9.93 11.45
C PHE A 39 -3.25 -9.35 10.05
N LEU A 40 -4.16 -10.00 9.31
CA LEU A 40 -4.72 -9.46 8.07
C LEU A 40 -6.14 -10.05 7.91
N PRO A 41 -7.20 -9.35 8.33
CA PRO A 41 -8.55 -9.73 8.00
C PRO A 41 -8.77 -9.47 6.51
N ILE A 42 -8.77 -10.55 5.75
CA ILE A 42 -9.45 -10.57 4.46
C ILE A 42 -10.93 -10.71 4.81
N ALA A 43 -11.61 -9.57 4.90
CA ALA A 43 -13.03 -9.58 4.62
C ALA A 43 -13.18 -10.02 3.15
N PRO A 44 -14.19 -10.84 2.80
CA PRO A 44 -14.56 -11.00 1.41
C PRO A 44 -14.74 -9.61 0.78
N GLU A 45 -14.26 -9.43 -0.46
CA GLU A 45 -14.61 -8.22 -1.20
C GLU A 45 -16.13 -8.28 -1.43
N SER A 46 -16.87 -7.31 -0.89
CA SER A 46 -18.32 -7.21 -1.08
C SER A 46 -18.59 -7.11 -2.58
N SER A 47 -19.41 -8.00 -3.11
CA SER A 47 -19.67 -8.17 -4.55
C SER A 47 -20.52 -7.04 -5.17
N ASP A 48 -20.70 -5.93 -4.45
CA ASP A 48 -21.65 -4.87 -4.76
C ASP A 48 -21.16 -3.91 -5.87
N ASP A 49 -19.88 -4.04 -6.28
CA ASP A 49 -19.25 -3.20 -7.33
C ASP A 49 -19.62 -3.61 -8.77
N ASP A 50 -20.15 -4.82 -9.01
CA ASP A 50 -20.37 -5.36 -10.37
C ASP A 50 -21.75 -5.00 -10.97
N ALA A 51 -22.56 -4.19 -10.28
CA ALA A 51 -23.99 -3.96 -10.60
C ALA A 51 -24.31 -2.70 -11.44
N ALA A 52 -23.34 -2.07 -12.10
CA ALA A 52 -23.52 -0.78 -12.78
C ALA A 52 -22.83 -0.64 -14.16
N HIS A 53 -23.04 -1.61 -15.05
CA HIS A 53 -22.78 -1.46 -16.49
C HIS A 53 -23.80 -2.24 -17.33
N ASP A 54 -25.08 -1.90 -17.18
CA ASP A 54 -26.10 -2.28 -18.16
C ASP A 54 -26.10 -1.32 -19.36
N ASP A 55 -26.32 -1.91 -20.53
CA ASP A 55 -26.28 -1.31 -21.86
C ASP A 55 -27.07 0.00 -22.04
N GLU A 56 -26.41 1.00 -22.65
CA GLU A 56 -27.10 1.94 -23.53
C GLU A 56 -26.38 1.96 -24.90
N LYS A 57 -27.06 1.45 -25.94
CA LYS A 57 -26.52 1.26 -27.29
C LYS A 57 -27.64 1.45 -28.31
N GLN A 58 -27.30 2.03 -29.48
CA GLN A 58 -28.22 2.62 -30.49
C GLN A 58 -28.74 4.02 -30.05
N THR A 59 -28.96 5.03 -30.90
CA THR A 59 -28.82 5.23 -32.37
C THR A 59 -27.95 6.50 -32.64
N GLU A 60 -27.63 7.03 -33.84
CA GLU A 60 -27.72 6.61 -35.26
C GLU A 60 -26.63 7.36 -36.08
N ASP A 61 -26.65 7.27 -37.42
CA ASP A 61 -25.77 8.04 -38.33
C ASP A 61 -26.10 9.56 -38.37
N GLY A 62 -25.11 10.44 -38.57
CA GLY A 62 -25.41 11.88 -38.67
C GLY A 62 -24.27 12.87 -39.01
N VAL A 63 -23.99 13.04 -40.31
CA VAL A 63 -23.64 14.30 -41.00
C VAL A 63 -22.31 15.04 -40.66
N CYS A 64 -21.61 15.43 -41.72
CA CYS A 64 -20.45 16.33 -41.75
C CYS A 64 -20.84 17.82 -41.84
N GLY A 65 -20.02 18.75 -41.31
CA GLY A 65 -19.99 20.14 -41.76
C GLY A 65 -19.48 21.17 -40.74
N GLY A 66 -18.73 22.18 -41.21
CA GLY A 66 -18.26 23.34 -40.41
C GLY A 66 -17.06 23.01 -39.51
N CYS A 67 -15.89 23.66 -39.54
CA CYS A 67 -15.45 25.00 -39.95
C CYS A 67 -15.97 26.16 -39.07
N ASP A 68 -14.96 26.90 -38.59
CA ASP A 68 -14.92 28.33 -38.24
C ASP A 68 -15.18 28.81 -36.79
N ASP A 69 -14.28 29.75 -36.46
CA ASP A 69 -14.33 30.90 -35.56
C ASP A 69 -14.03 30.81 -34.05
N ASP A 70 -13.02 31.63 -33.70
CA ASP A 70 -12.64 32.08 -32.36
C ASP A 70 -13.75 32.90 -31.70
N VAL A 71 -13.98 32.67 -30.40
CA VAL A 71 -14.54 33.71 -29.52
C VAL A 71 -13.72 33.77 -28.23
N LEU A 72 -12.93 34.83 -28.11
CA LEU A 72 -12.38 35.28 -26.84
C LEU A 72 -13.51 35.98 -26.05
N ASN A 73 -13.73 35.58 -24.80
CA ASN A 73 -14.50 36.40 -23.86
C ASN A 73 -13.53 37.21 -22.98
N ASP A 74 -13.65 38.53 -23.11
CA ASP A 74 -12.87 39.56 -22.43
C ASP A 74 -13.72 40.17 -21.30
N ASP A 75 -13.91 39.39 -20.24
CA ASP A 75 -14.79 39.72 -19.13
C ASP A 75 -13.95 40.26 -17.96
N GLY A 76 -13.31 41.41 -18.18
CA GLY A 76 -12.47 42.12 -17.22
C GLY A 76 -13.24 42.71 -16.02
N ASN A 77 -13.75 41.84 -15.15
CA ASN A 77 -14.52 42.25 -13.97
C ASN A 77 -13.62 42.41 -12.73
N VAL A 78 -13.37 43.66 -12.36
CA VAL A 78 -12.79 44.06 -11.07
C VAL A 78 -13.92 44.16 -10.04
N TYR A 79 -13.78 43.45 -8.92
CA TYR A 79 -14.59 43.68 -7.73
C TYR A 79 -13.69 44.06 -6.56
N GLU A 80 -13.69 45.34 -6.20
CA GLU A 80 -13.22 45.79 -4.89
C GLU A 80 -14.26 45.38 -3.83
N VAL A 81 -13.79 44.76 -2.74
CA VAL A 81 -14.56 44.69 -1.48
C VAL A 81 -13.58 44.79 -0.32
N ASP A 82 -13.63 45.96 0.30
CA ASP A 82 -12.83 46.35 1.45
C ASP A 82 -13.62 46.04 2.74
N ALA A 83 -13.01 45.32 3.69
CA ALA A 83 -13.36 45.29 5.12
C ALA A 83 -12.48 44.24 5.86
N GLY A 84 -11.60 44.70 6.74
CA GLY A 84 -10.79 43.82 7.58
C GLY A 84 -11.55 43.22 8.77
N VAL A 85 -10.99 42.15 9.33
CA VAL A 85 -11.26 41.70 10.70
C VAL A 85 -9.94 41.24 11.34
N ASP A 86 -9.54 42.00 12.36
CA ASP A 86 -8.72 41.70 13.54
C ASP A 86 -7.83 40.44 13.57
N ASP A 87 -6.53 40.68 13.78
CA ASP A 87 -5.53 39.70 14.25
C ASP A 87 -5.86 39.24 15.68
N ASP A 88 -6.27 37.98 15.86
CA ASP A 88 -6.35 37.35 17.18
C ASP A 88 -5.63 35.99 17.23
N HIS A 89 -4.63 35.95 18.12
CA HIS A 89 -3.84 34.82 18.61
C HIS A 89 -4.12 33.39 18.09
N ALA A 90 -3.26 32.91 17.18
CA ALA A 90 -3.06 31.48 16.95
C ALA A 90 -1.98 30.91 17.91
N ASP A 91 -2.44 30.14 18.90
CA ASP A 91 -1.64 29.42 19.90
C ASP A 91 -0.56 28.52 19.26
N ASN A 92 0.63 28.53 19.85
CA ASN A 92 1.80 27.79 19.35
C ASN A 92 1.77 26.35 19.88
N GLY A 93 0.71 25.63 19.50
CA GLY A 93 0.40 24.28 19.95
C GLY A 93 1.52 23.28 19.59
N ASN A 94 2.37 22.98 20.57
CA ASN A 94 3.34 21.89 20.48
C ASN A 94 2.61 20.58 20.21
N ASN A 95 2.63 20.14 18.95
CA ASN A 95 2.04 18.89 18.51
C ASN A 95 3.00 17.75 18.88
N GLU A 96 3.13 17.49 20.19
CA GLU A 96 3.72 16.27 20.71
C GLU A 96 2.87 15.09 20.22
N ILE A 97 3.28 14.50 19.12
CA ILE A 97 2.75 13.23 18.63
C ILE A 97 3.14 12.19 19.68
N ASP A 98 2.26 12.01 20.65
CA ASP A 98 2.46 11.07 21.73
C ASP A 98 2.46 9.65 21.16
N ASN A 99 3.66 9.05 21.11
CA ASN A 99 3.87 7.71 20.59
C ASN A 99 3.46 6.63 21.63
N ASN A 100 2.73 7.00 22.68
CA ASN A 100 2.08 6.10 23.63
C ASN A 100 0.93 5.31 22.98
N ARG A 101 1.33 4.25 22.24
CA ARG A 101 0.91 2.86 22.52
C ARG A 101 -0.49 2.71 23.15
N ARG A 102 -1.53 3.10 22.40
CA ARG A 102 -2.92 2.84 22.81
C ARG A 102 -3.26 1.37 22.59
N ASP A 103 -3.18 0.61 23.67
CA ASP A 103 -3.81 -0.71 23.79
C ASP A 103 -5.34 -0.51 23.77
N GLY A 104 -5.96 -0.48 22.57
CA GLY A 104 -7.41 -0.25 22.46
C GLY A 104 -8.00 -0.02 21.06
N ASP A 105 -7.21 0.14 19.99
CA ASP A 105 -7.75 0.31 18.63
C ASP A 105 -8.05 -1.05 17.98
N THR A 106 -9.13 -1.69 18.45
CA THR A 106 -9.52 -3.08 18.13
C THR A 106 -10.45 -3.18 16.93
N LEU A 107 -9.93 -2.91 15.73
CA LEU A 107 -10.29 -3.52 14.43
C LEU A 107 -9.36 -2.87 13.38
N GLU A 108 -8.69 -3.68 12.55
CA GLU A 108 -7.61 -3.19 11.68
C GLU A 108 -8.14 -2.21 10.61
N THR A 109 -8.12 -0.91 10.94
CA THR A 109 -8.54 0.16 10.04
C THR A 109 -7.69 0.13 8.77
N VAL A 110 -8.32 -0.12 7.63
CA VAL A 110 -7.67 -0.03 6.32
C VAL A 110 -7.47 1.45 6.02
N HIS A 111 -6.22 1.92 6.04
CA HIS A 111 -5.92 3.30 5.69
C HIS A 111 -5.97 3.50 4.17
N ALA A 112 -6.53 4.62 3.71
CA ALA A 112 -6.49 4.99 2.28
C ALA A 112 -5.06 5.27 1.75
N SER A 113 -4.12 5.56 2.65
CA SER A 113 -2.70 5.75 2.35
C SER A 113 -1.85 5.40 3.58
N VAL A 114 -0.54 5.23 3.42
CA VAL A 114 0.35 5.03 4.58
C VAL A 114 0.30 6.30 5.46
N PRO A 115 -0.04 6.22 6.75
CA PRO A 115 -0.08 7.39 7.65
C PRO A 115 1.25 8.14 7.68
N LEU A 116 1.24 9.46 7.82
CA LEU A 116 2.46 10.27 7.89
C LEU A 116 3.22 10.07 9.22
N GLY A 117 4.50 10.48 9.27
CA GLY A 117 5.33 10.48 10.47
C GLY A 117 6.39 9.37 10.54
N ARG A 118 7.10 9.28 11.66
CA ARG A 118 8.21 8.34 11.88
C ARG A 118 7.68 6.89 11.96
N LYS A 119 8.31 5.98 11.21
CA LYS A 119 7.91 4.56 11.13
C LYS A 119 9.08 3.68 11.52
N GLU A 120 8.98 2.99 12.66
CA GLU A 120 10.05 2.11 13.16
C GLU A 120 9.48 0.83 13.78
N ASN A 121 9.63 -0.31 13.10
CA ASN A 121 9.07 -1.59 13.53
C ASN A 121 7.53 -1.56 13.65
N VAL A 122 6.91 -0.72 12.82
CA VAL A 122 5.45 -0.54 12.68
C VAL A 122 4.96 -1.15 11.37
N TRP A 123 3.65 -1.31 11.26
CA TRP A 123 2.97 -1.82 10.08
C TRP A 123 1.63 -1.12 9.91
N PHE A 124 1.08 -1.15 8.70
CA PHE A 124 -0.22 -0.56 8.36
C PHE A 124 -0.91 -1.46 7.34
N LEU A 125 -2.23 -1.61 7.47
CA LEU A 125 -3.08 -2.16 6.42
C LEU A 125 -3.54 -0.99 5.53
N VAL A 126 -3.27 -1.07 4.23
CA VAL A 126 -3.46 0.05 3.30
C VAL A 126 -4.21 -0.41 2.06
N ASP A 127 -5.12 0.43 1.58
CA ASP A 127 -5.77 0.27 0.27
C ASP A 127 -4.72 0.32 -0.85
N ASN A 128 -4.85 -0.61 -1.78
CA ASN A 128 -3.93 -0.89 -2.86
C ASN A 128 -4.66 -0.91 -4.22
N SER A 129 -5.92 -0.45 -4.28
CA SER A 129 -6.77 -0.41 -5.46
C SER A 129 -6.12 0.33 -6.65
N ASP A 130 -5.43 1.44 -6.40
CA ASP A 130 -4.56 2.13 -7.38
C ASP A 130 -3.59 1.17 -8.07
N ASN A 131 -2.93 0.30 -7.31
CA ASN A 131 -1.98 -0.67 -7.85
C ASN A 131 -2.67 -1.84 -8.55
N VAL A 132 -3.93 -2.15 -8.24
CA VAL A 132 -4.75 -3.09 -9.02
C VAL A 132 -5.03 -2.51 -10.40
N ILE A 133 -5.55 -1.28 -10.46
CA ILE A 133 -5.84 -0.55 -11.71
C ILE A 133 -4.57 -0.42 -12.57
N ARG A 134 -3.45 -0.02 -11.95
CA ARG A 134 -2.16 0.09 -12.64
C ARG A 134 -1.70 -1.25 -13.22
N ARG A 135 -1.81 -2.35 -12.47
CA ARG A 135 -1.43 -3.69 -12.96
C ARG A 135 -2.33 -4.18 -14.09
N LYS A 136 -3.66 -3.97 -14.01
CA LYS A 136 -4.59 -4.22 -15.13
C LYS A 136 -4.15 -3.47 -16.39
N GLY A 137 -3.67 -2.23 -16.25
CA GLY A 137 -3.09 -1.44 -17.34
C GLY A 137 -1.60 -1.69 -17.66
N ASN A 138 -1.00 -2.82 -17.25
CA ASN A 138 0.43 -3.17 -17.44
C ASN A 138 1.45 -2.14 -16.88
N LYS A 139 1.03 -1.24 -15.99
CA LYS A 139 1.88 -0.23 -15.33
C LYS A 139 2.50 -0.81 -14.05
N LYS A 140 3.75 -0.42 -13.77
CA LYS A 140 4.44 -0.79 -12.52
C LYS A 140 3.71 -0.24 -11.30
N SER A 141 3.56 -1.05 -10.25
CA SER A 141 3.03 -0.61 -8.94
C SER A 141 3.85 0.55 -8.36
N GLN A 142 3.18 1.42 -7.61
CA GLN A 142 3.77 2.52 -6.88
C GLN A 142 3.39 2.40 -5.40
N TYR A 143 4.38 2.50 -4.53
CA TYR A 143 4.22 2.39 -3.08
C TYR A 143 4.68 3.71 -2.47
N TRP A 144 3.72 4.60 -2.22
CA TRP A 144 3.95 5.95 -1.71
C TRP A 144 4.11 5.94 -0.19
N ASP A 145 5.07 6.71 0.32
CA ASP A 145 5.23 7.09 1.72
C ASP A 145 6.16 8.31 1.84
N ASP A 146 6.23 8.85 3.05
CA ASP A 146 7.08 9.97 3.47
C ASP A 146 8.44 9.53 4.05
N CYS A 147 8.79 8.25 3.94
CA CYS A 147 10.04 7.71 4.46
C CYS A 147 11.29 8.14 3.69
N GLY A 148 11.16 9.01 2.69
CA GLY A 148 12.24 9.43 1.81
C GLY A 148 12.49 8.46 0.66
N ALA A 149 13.75 8.30 0.28
CA ALA A 149 14.12 7.55 -0.92
C ALA A 149 14.35 6.07 -0.64
N TRP A 150 13.57 5.22 -1.30
CA TRP A 150 13.85 3.79 -1.40
C TRP A 150 14.90 3.53 -2.48
N GLY A 151 15.88 2.67 -2.19
CA GLY A 151 16.99 2.36 -3.09
C GLY A 151 16.54 1.76 -4.42
N ASN A 152 17.36 1.98 -5.46
CA ASN A 152 17.04 1.74 -6.88
C ASN A 152 16.11 0.53 -7.14
N GLY A 153 14.85 0.84 -7.46
CA GLY A 153 13.77 -0.14 -7.64
C GLY A 153 14.00 -1.20 -8.73
N ALA A 154 15.01 -1.02 -9.60
CA ALA A 154 15.49 -2.06 -10.51
C ALA A 154 15.99 -3.33 -9.79
N LYS A 155 16.35 -3.23 -8.50
CA LYS A 155 16.74 -4.38 -7.64
C LYS A 155 15.66 -4.78 -6.63
N ALA A 156 14.48 -4.15 -6.66
CA ALA A 156 13.37 -4.50 -5.76
C ALA A 156 12.75 -5.84 -6.20
N SER A 157 13.19 -6.93 -5.56
CA SER A 157 12.65 -8.25 -5.82
C SER A 157 11.16 -8.29 -5.43
N THR A 158 10.34 -8.82 -6.33
CA THR A 158 8.91 -9.06 -6.10
C THR A 158 8.63 -10.57 -6.08
N PRO A 159 9.13 -11.32 -5.08
CA PRO A 159 8.97 -12.77 -5.04
C PRO A 159 7.49 -13.15 -4.91
N SER A 160 7.11 -14.18 -5.67
CA SER A 160 5.86 -14.91 -5.51
C SER A 160 6.11 -16.20 -4.74
N THR A 161 5.19 -16.55 -3.85
CA THR A 161 5.24 -17.78 -3.04
C THR A 161 3.84 -18.33 -2.90
N LEU A 162 3.66 -19.62 -3.24
CA LEU A 162 2.37 -20.30 -3.10
C LEU A 162 2.23 -20.86 -1.69
N TYR A 163 1.01 -20.82 -1.18
CA TYR A 163 0.63 -21.40 0.10
C TYR A 163 -0.72 -22.11 -0.05
N THR A 164 -0.97 -23.09 0.82
CA THR A 164 -2.30 -23.67 1.00
C THR A 164 -2.64 -23.79 2.48
N ARG A 165 -3.91 -23.99 2.81
CA ARG A 165 -4.37 -24.15 4.20
C ARG A 165 -4.41 -25.65 4.56
N GLN A 166 -3.85 -26.01 5.71
CA GLN A 166 -4.03 -27.32 6.33
C GLN A 166 -4.21 -27.15 7.84
N ASN A 167 -5.30 -27.69 8.39
CA ASN A 167 -5.62 -27.63 9.83
C ASN A 167 -5.53 -26.20 10.42
N GLY A 168 -6.12 -25.20 9.73
CA GLY A 168 -6.05 -23.80 10.14
C GLY A 168 -4.62 -23.24 10.21
N LEU A 169 -3.73 -23.69 9.31
CA LEU A 169 -2.37 -23.18 9.14
C LEU A 169 -1.99 -23.05 7.66
N ALA A 170 -1.31 -21.96 7.30
CA ALA A 170 -0.57 -21.87 6.05
C ALA A 170 0.58 -22.86 6.00
N ILE A 171 0.68 -23.60 4.89
CA ILE A 171 1.88 -24.33 4.52
C ILE A 171 2.41 -23.79 3.18
N HIS A 172 3.71 -23.54 3.11
CA HIS A 172 4.36 -23.12 1.86
C HIS A 172 4.44 -24.33 0.92
N VAL A 173 3.99 -24.14 -0.32
CA VAL A 173 3.99 -25.17 -1.36
C VAL A 173 4.66 -24.67 -2.63
N VAL A 174 5.11 -25.60 -3.46
CA VAL A 174 5.60 -25.35 -4.81
C VAL A 174 4.91 -26.31 -5.77
N LYS A 175 4.60 -25.85 -6.99
CA LYS A 175 4.03 -26.72 -8.04
C LYS A 175 5.16 -27.43 -8.79
N ARG A 176 5.11 -28.77 -8.84
CA ARG A 176 6.06 -29.65 -9.53
C ARG A 176 5.29 -30.78 -10.20
N GLU A 177 5.51 -31.02 -11.49
CA GLU A 177 4.88 -32.12 -12.23
C GLU A 177 3.34 -32.15 -12.06
N GLY A 178 2.72 -30.96 -12.13
CA GLY A 178 1.28 -30.77 -11.92
C GLY A 178 0.81 -30.74 -10.46
N LYS A 179 1.56 -31.34 -9.53
CA LYS A 179 1.20 -31.49 -8.10
C LYS A 179 1.76 -30.37 -7.22
N TYR A 180 1.12 -30.14 -6.08
CA TYR A 180 1.62 -29.28 -5.01
C TYR A 180 2.47 -30.08 -4.02
N CYS A 181 3.68 -29.56 -3.75
CA CYS A 181 4.68 -30.21 -2.91
C CYS A 181 5.21 -29.27 -1.83
N GLN A 182 5.50 -29.81 -0.64
CA GLN A 182 6.32 -29.13 0.37
C GLN A 182 7.81 -29.32 0.04
N GLU A 183 8.59 -28.24 0.10
CA GLU A 183 10.04 -28.29 0.02
C GLU A 183 10.64 -28.60 1.40
N LYS A 184 11.42 -29.69 1.50
CA LYS A 184 12.17 -30.07 2.70
C LYS A 184 13.64 -30.25 2.35
N GLN A 185 14.54 -29.70 3.18
CA GLN A 185 15.97 -30.01 3.05
C GLN A 185 16.28 -31.32 3.79
N SER A 186 16.94 -32.26 3.10
CA SER A 186 17.35 -33.56 3.66
C SER A 186 18.75 -33.90 3.13
N SER A 187 19.70 -34.18 4.03
CA SER A 187 21.09 -34.51 3.69
C SER A 187 21.72 -33.50 2.71
N GLY A 188 21.52 -32.20 2.96
CA GLY A 188 21.99 -31.09 2.12
C GLY A 188 21.19 -30.85 0.83
N LYS A 189 20.45 -31.84 0.34
CA LYS A 189 19.65 -31.76 -0.90
C LYS A 189 18.24 -31.24 -0.63
N LYS A 190 17.63 -30.58 -1.62
CA LYS A 190 16.19 -30.24 -1.61
C LYS A 190 15.39 -31.47 -2.05
N VAL A 191 14.46 -31.90 -1.22
CA VAL A 191 13.50 -32.97 -1.49
C VAL A 191 12.11 -32.34 -1.51
N TYR A 192 11.31 -32.68 -2.53
CA TYR A 192 9.94 -32.22 -2.65
C TYR A 192 9.01 -33.39 -2.31
N LYS A 193 8.16 -33.24 -1.29
CA LYS A 193 7.14 -34.25 -0.96
C LYS A 193 5.78 -33.72 -1.38
N ALA A 194 5.02 -34.50 -2.14
CA ALA A 194 3.63 -34.20 -2.45
C ALA A 194 2.81 -33.98 -1.15
N VAL A 195 1.94 -32.99 -1.18
CA VAL A 195 0.97 -32.72 -0.11
C VAL A 195 -0.17 -33.74 -0.25
N GLU A 196 -0.57 -34.38 0.85
CA GLU A 196 -1.68 -35.34 0.84
C GLU A 196 -2.72 -34.96 1.92
N PRO A 197 -4.02 -34.88 1.59
CA PRO A 197 -4.56 -34.86 0.22
C PRO A 197 -4.00 -33.67 -0.59
N GLN A 198 -3.95 -33.80 -1.92
CA GLN A 198 -3.64 -32.66 -2.78
C GLN A 198 -4.72 -31.57 -2.59
N PRO A 199 -4.33 -30.31 -2.32
CA PRO A 199 -5.30 -29.21 -2.16
C PRO A 199 -5.98 -28.91 -3.50
N ALA A 200 -7.24 -28.45 -3.46
CA ALA A 200 -7.90 -27.91 -4.65
C ALA A 200 -7.17 -26.64 -5.12
N SER A 201 -7.37 -26.24 -6.38
CA SER A 201 -6.73 -25.03 -6.90
C SER A 201 -7.17 -23.75 -6.18
N GLU A 202 -8.43 -23.70 -5.71
CA GLU A 202 -8.97 -22.61 -4.88
C GLU A 202 -8.39 -22.55 -3.46
N ASP A 203 -7.96 -23.68 -2.89
CA ASP A 203 -7.29 -23.74 -1.58
C ASP A 203 -5.83 -23.25 -1.62
N VAL A 204 -5.31 -22.91 -2.82
CA VAL A 204 -3.94 -22.46 -3.03
C VAL A 204 -3.94 -20.99 -3.40
N PHE A 205 -3.29 -20.17 -2.57
CA PHE A 205 -3.22 -18.73 -2.72
C PHE A 205 -1.77 -18.24 -2.88
N THR A 206 -1.62 -17.08 -3.51
CA THR A 206 -0.36 -16.55 -4.01
C THR A 206 0.05 -15.32 -3.22
N LEU A 207 1.00 -15.49 -2.30
CA LEU A 207 1.50 -14.40 -1.49
C LEU A 207 2.66 -13.69 -2.21
N ARG A 208 2.41 -12.45 -2.64
CA ARG A 208 3.37 -11.53 -3.26
C ARG A 208 3.96 -10.58 -2.22
N ARG A 209 5.19 -10.15 -2.45
CA ARG A 209 5.88 -9.18 -1.58
C ARG A 209 6.76 -8.27 -2.42
N ASN A 210 6.77 -6.97 -2.16
CA ASN A 210 7.80 -6.06 -2.65
C ASN A 210 8.78 -5.72 -1.51
N TYR A 211 10.07 -5.97 -1.74
CA TYR A 211 11.12 -5.63 -0.77
C TYR A 211 11.90 -4.40 -1.21
N SER A 212 11.91 -3.37 -0.36
CA SER A 212 12.62 -2.10 -0.56
C SER A 212 13.54 -1.80 0.62
N LYS A 213 14.81 -1.49 0.37
CA LYS A 213 15.72 -0.94 1.39
C LYS A 213 15.80 0.58 1.23
N HIS A 214 15.96 1.33 2.31
CA HIS A 214 16.12 2.78 2.23
C HIS A 214 17.48 3.14 1.61
N ALA A 215 17.51 4.16 0.76
CA ALA A 215 18.71 4.55 0.00
C ALA A 215 19.90 4.91 0.91
N HIS A 216 19.63 5.52 2.06
CA HIS A 216 20.63 5.93 3.05
C HIS A 216 20.76 4.96 4.24
N SER A 217 20.00 3.86 4.30
CA SER A 217 20.09 2.89 5.40
C SER A 217 19.71 1.48 4.96
N ASN A 218 20.71 0.60 4.87
CA ASN A 218 20.52 -0.83 4.57
C ASN A 218 19.76 -1.59 5.66
N ASN A 219 19.69 -1.04 6.88
CA ASN A 219 18.99 -1.61 8.03
C ASN A 219 17.53 -1.14 8.12
N TYR A 220 17.16 -0.08 7.40
CA TYR A 220 15.79 0.39 7.30
C TYR A 220 15.11 -0.18 6.05
N VAL A 221 14.10 -1.02 6.25
CA VAL A 221 13.51 -1.85 5.20
C VAL A 221 12.00 -1.73 5.22
N ARG A 222 11.42 -1.42 4.05
CA ARG A 222 9.98 -1.54 3.81
C ARG A 222 9.68 -2.83 3.07
N ARG A 223 8.66 -3.54 3.53
CA ARG A 223 8.06 -4.67 2.83
C ARG A 223 6.60 -4.36 2.59
N VAL A 224 6.14 -4.45 1.35
CA VAL A 224 4.71 -4.40 1.02
C VAL A 224 4.27 -5.81 0.65
N THR A 225 3.29 -6.36 1.34
CA THR A 225 2.81 -7.74 1.16
C THR A 225 1.34 -7.72 0.74
N TRP A 226 0.99 -8.46 -0.31
CA TRP A 226 -0.41 -8.61 -0.77
C TRP A 226 -0.62 -10.01 -1.34
N LEU A 227 -1.88 -10.39 -1.50
CA LEU A 227 -2.28 -11.65 -2.12
C LEU A 227 -2.70 -11.38 -3.56
N GLU A 228 -2.41 -12.30 -4.48
CA GLU A 228 -2.85 -12.17 -5.87
C GLU A 228 -4.38 -12.28 -5.98
N GLU A 229 -5.01 -12.95 -5.03
CA GLU A 229 -6.45 -13.21 -4.97
C GLU A 229 -7.22 -12.04 -4.31
N HIS A 230 -6.56 -11.25 -3.45
CA HIS A 230 -7.15 -10.13 -2.71
C HIS A 230 -6.26 -8.90 -2.85
N GLN A 231 -6.23 -8.34 -4.06
CA GLN A 231 -5.23 -7.36 -4.44
C GLN A 231 -5.51 -5.93 -3.92
N ARG A 232 -6.76 -5.64 -3.53
CA ARG A 232 -7.18 -4.32 -3.04
C ARG A 232 -6.60 -3.96 -1.66
N ARG A 233 -6.16 -4.93 -0.86
CA ARG A 233 -5.53 -4.67 0.45
C ARG A 233 -4.07 -5.09 0.44
N CYS A 234 -3.21 -4.32 1.11
CA CYS A 234 -1.82 -4.72 1.32
C CYS A 234 -1.28 -4.30 2.69
N LEU A 235 -0.37 -5.11 3.22
CA LEU A 235 0.35 -4.86 4.46
C LEU A 235 1.65 -4.14 4.15
N TYR A 236 1.78 -2.92 4.64
CA TYR A 236 3.06 -2.21 4.69
C TYR A 236 3.75 -2.52 6.02
N GLU A 237 4.99 -3.00 5.99
CA GLU A 237 5.81 -3.25 7.18
C GLU A 237 7.12 -2.47 7.10
N TYR A 238 7.41 -1.69 8.14
CA TYR A 238 8.63 -0.88 8.26
C TYR A 238 9.51 -1.44 9.36
N ARG A 239 10.73 -1.86 9.02
CA ARG A 239 11.63 -2.57 9.94
C ARG A 239 12.96 -1.85 10.09
N GLY A 240 13.48 -1.81 11.33
CA GLY A 240 14.71 -1.12 11.68
C GLY A 240 14.47 0.33 12.12
N LYS A 241 15.57 1.06 12.34
CA LYS A 241 15.56 2.47 12.77
C LYS A 241 15.43 3.40 11.55
N TYR A 242 14.52 4.37 11.63
CA TYR A 242 14.31 5.39 10.61
C TYR A 242 15.56 6.28 10.57
N PRO A 243 16.18 6.48 9.40
CA PRO A 243 17.45 7.22 9.29
C PRO A 243 17.30 8.75 9.39
N GLY A 244 16.09 9.25 9.66
CA GLY A 244 15.75 10.67 9.55
C GLY A 244 15.27 11.03 8.15
N ALA A 245 14.70 12.23 8.02
CA ALA A 245 14.32 12.79 6.73
C ALA A 245 15.58 13.33 6.03
N HIS A 246 15.84 12.87 4.81
CA HIS A 246 16.99 13.31 4.00
C HIS A 246 16.48 13.96 2.71
N ALA A 247 17.06 15.11 2.34
CA ALA A 247 16.86 15.71 1.03
C ALA A 247 17.42 14.79 -0.06
N HIS A 248 16.55 14.34 -0.98
CA HIS A 248 16.94 13.46 -2.07
C HIS A 248 16.87 14.19 -3.41
N GLY A 249 18.04 14.46 -3.99
CA GLY A 249 18.17 14.90 -5.37
C GLY A 249 19.57 15.38 -5.67
N LYS A 250 19.97 15.34 -6.95
CA LYS A 250 21.09 16.15 -7.47
C LYS A 250 20.63 17.60 -7.69
N SER A 251 19.89 18.17 -6.75
CA SER A 251 19.64 19.62 -6.75
C SER A 251 20.96 20.29 -6.40
N ALA A 252 21.67 20.77 -7.42
CA ALA A 252 22.94 21.49 -7.28
C ALA A 252 22.81 22.84 -6.55
N ASN A 253 21.60 23.20 -6.10
CA ASN A 253 21.36 24.32 -5.21
C ASN A 253 21.38 23.82 -3.75
N PRO A 254 22.43 24.15 -2.95
CA PRO A 254 22.54 23.73 -1.55
C PRO A 254 21.52 24.38 -0.61
N GLU A 255 20.83 25.45 -1.03
CA GLU A 255 19.81 26.14 -0.25
C GLU A 255 18.47 25.39 -0.23
N ARG A 256 18.26 24.44 -1.15
CA ARG A 256 17.11 23.50 -1.11
C ARG A 256 17.38 22.37 -0.12
N THR A 257 17.41 22.71 1.16
CA THR A 257 17.57 21.77 2.30
C THR A 257 16.30 20.96 2.62
N GLY A 258 15.16 21.28 1.98
CA GLY A 258 13.91 20.56 2.17
C GLY A 258 13.99 19.08 1.80
N ALA A 259 13.61 18.20 2.74
CA ALA A 259 13.49 16.78 2.48
C ALA A 259 12.48 16.52 1.36
N TYR A 260 12.90 15.83 0.28
CA TYR A 260 11.98 15.49 -0.82
C TYR A 260 11.06 14.35 -0.41
N ILE A 261 9.91 14.72 0.15
CA ILE A 261 8.81 13.81 0.45
C ILE A 261 8.10 13.46 -0.86
N ARG A 262 7.95 12.17 -1.15
CA ARG A 262 7.14 11.69 -2.29
C ARG A 262 5.66 11.72 -1.92
N LEU A 263 5.08 12.91 -1.95
CA LEU A 263 3.65 13.11 -1.80
C LEU A 263 2.89 12.40 -2.94
N GLN A 264 1.68 11.91 -2.64
CA GLN A 264 0.79 11.34 -3.64
C GLN A 264 0.42 12.40 -4.70
N PRO A 265 0.13 12.02 -5.96
CA PRO A 265 -0.22 12.97 -7.02
C PRO A 265 -1.35 13.93 -6.63
N GLN A 266 -2.42 13.43 -6.01
CA GLN A 266 -3.55 14.23 -5.51
C GLN A 266 -3.11 15.33 -4.53
N VAL A 267 -2.19 15.01 -3.60
CA VAL A 267 -1.65 15.99 -2.64
C VAL A 267 -0.74 17.00 -3.36
N MET A 268 0.05 16.56 -4.35
CA MET A 268 0.86 17.45 -5.18
C MET A 268 0.00 18.40 -6.03
N ASP A 269 -1.17 17.96 -6.49
CA ASP A 269 -2.07 18.78 -7.30
C ASP A 269 -2.82 19.79 -6.44
N LYS A 270 -3.30 19.39 -5.25
CA LYS A 270 -3.86 20.32 -4.25
C LYS A 270 -2.84 21.41 -3.86
N LEU A 271 -1.59 21.04 -3.58
CA LEU A 271 -0.53 22.01 -3.28
C LEU A 271 -0.27 23.00 -4.43
N LYS A 272 -0.41 22.60 -5.69
CA LYS A 272 -0.29 23.53 -6.83
C LYS A 272 -1.47 24.50 -6.88
N GLU A 273 -2.67 24.04 -6.54
CA GLU A 273 -3.88 24.86 -6.49
C GLU A 273 -3.80 25.89 -5.36
N ASP A 274 -3.43 25.47 -4.15
CA ASP A 274 -3.21 26.35 -3.00
C ASP A 274 -2.17 27.44 -3.32
N VAL A 275 -1.05 27.07 -3.96
CA VAL A 275 0.00 28.02 -4.40
C VAL A 275 -0.48 28.97 -5.51
N ARG A 276 -1.42 28.54 -6.38
CA ARG A 276 -2.04 29.44 -7.37
C ARG A 276 -2.99 30.42 -6.70
N LYS A 277 -3.78 29.96 -5.73
CA LYS A 277 -4.69 30.80 -4.95
C LYS A 277 -3.94 31.90 -4.19
N GLN A 278 -2.91 31.53 -3.41
CA GLN A 278 -2.06 32.49 -2.68
C GLN A 278 -1.33 33.52 -3.56
N LYS A 279 -1.22 33.28 -4.87
CA LYS A 279 -0.68 34.27 -5.83
C LYS A 279 -1.75 35.20 -6.39
N ARG A 280 -3.00 34.77 -6.46
CA ARG A 280 -4.15 35.62 -6.82
C ARG A 280 -4.49 36.54 -5.66
N ASP A 281 -4.55 36.01 -4.44
CA ASP A 281 -4.86 36.75 -3.20
C ASP A 281 -3.76 37.78 -2.79
N LYS A 282 -2.74 38.01 -3.63
CA LYS A 282 -1.62 38.95 -3.43
C LYS A 282 -1.45 39.95 -4.58
N LEU A 283 -2.36 39.94 -5.55
CA LEU A 283 -2.44 40.85 -6.69
C LEU A 283 -3.65 41.76 -6.52
#